data_AF-A0A9D5EHL4-F1
#
_entry.id   AF-A0A9D5EHL4-F1
#
_cell.length_a   1.000
_cell.length_b   1.000
_cell.length_c   1.000
_cell.angle_alpha   90.00
_cell.angle_beta   90.00
_cell.angle_gamma   90.00
#
_symmetry.space_group_name_H-M   'P 1'
#
loop_
_entity.id
_entity.type
_entity.pdbx_description
1 polymer ?
#
loop_
_entity_poly.entity_id
_entity_poly.type
_entity_poly.pdbx_seq_one_letter_code
_entity_poly.pdbx_strand_id
1 'polypeptide(L)'
;MAKFPDSIRLVAALLHGHIPFLNGDSTMFTRIVAVLITGALWAAPAFAQKKPELTNFAFWTTPKTPHAQAFVPGLQAALELTPEQIEKIIAAQNATIHSPEIQALKRKGDPTATADELAKGAAKRAESAEKLFKDVDGILTKDQKALIEKMNESYEKVLGEVGEQFQAKFVAAKGNAEEMAAVRKEHGEAIVEGFNKKLTNILSTAQKQAVEKAAEIEKKRAAEAKDKPKPGK
;
A
#
# COMPACT_ATOMS: atom_id res chain seq x y z
N MET A 1 -30.41 5.54 -38.29
CA MET A 1 -30.63 4.08 -38.38
C MET A 1 -29.84 3.56 -39.58
N ALA A 2 -28.69 2.95 -39.33
CA ALA A 2 -27.80 2.43 -40.38
C ALA A 2 -27.95 0.90 -40.47
N LYS A 3 -28.24 0.42 -41.68
CA LYS A 3 -28.33 -0.97 -42.12
C LYS A 3 -27.06 -1.30 -42.89
N PHE A 4 -26.45 -2.48 -42.68
CA PHE A 4 -25.68 -3.30 -43.65
C PHE A 4 -25.22 -4.61 -42.96
N PRO A 5 -24.91 -5.70 -43.71
CA PRO A 5 -25.69 -6.94 -43.61
C PRO A 5 -24.89 -8.20 -43.22
N ASP A 6 -25.65 -9.26 -42.94
CA ASP A 6 -25.25 -10.66 -42.83
C ASP A 6 -24.52 -11.21 -44.07
N SER A 7 -23.40 -11.88 -43.84
CA SER A 7 -22.69 -12.83 -44.72
C SER A 7 -21.57 -13.41 -43.83
N ILE A 8 -21.36 -14.70 -43.58
CA ILE A 8 -21.39 -15.88 -44.43
C ILE A 8 -21.60 -17.11 -43.52
N ARG A 9 -22.66 -17.88 -43.80
CA ARG A 9 -22.77 -19.30 -43.41
C ARG A 9 -22.03 -20.10 -44.46
N LEU A 10 -21.12 -20.99 -44.05
CA LEU A 10 -20.68 -22.12 -44.88
C LEU A 10 -21.17 -23.40 -44.22
N VAL A 11 -22.02 -24.12 -44.93
CA VAL A 11 -22.59 -25.43 -44.62
C VAL A 11 -22.00 -26.42 -45.62
N ALA A 12 -22.02 -27.70 -45.24
CA ALA A 12 -21.92 -28.91 -46.07
C ALA A 12 -20.50 -29.46 -46.26
N ALA A 13 -20.26 -30.77 -46.27
CA ALA A 13 -21.09 -31.94 -45.96
C ALA A 13 -20.21 -33.20 -46.05
N LEU A 14 -20.66 -34.25 -45.36
CA LEU A 14 -20.59 -35.68 -45.70
C LEU A 14 -19.26 -36.31 -46.19
N LEU A 15 -18.88 -37.40 -45.54
CA LEU A 15 -18.90 -38.73 -46.18
C LEU A 15 -18.93 -39.85 -45.14
N HIS A 16 -19.97 -40.68 -45.22
CA HIS A 16 -20.08 -41.99 -44.58
C HIS A 16 -19.24 -43.01 -45.34
N GLY A 17 -18.56 -43.91 -44.63
CA GLY A 17 -17.85 -45.05 -45.21
C GLY A 17 -17.44 -46.08 -44.16
N HIS A 18 -18.32 -47.06 -43.94
CA HIS A 18 -18.10 -48.36 -43.29
C HIS A 18 -16.97 -49.15 -43.99
N ILE A 19 -16.08 -49.87 -43.29
CA ILE A 19 -15.62 -51.29 -43.48
C ILE A 19 -14.72 -51.71 -42.25
N PRO A 20 -14.32 -52.98 -42.00
CA PRO A 20 -15.03 -54.10 -41.35
C PRO A 20 -14.38 -54.64 -40.04
N PHE A 21 -15.12 -55.57 -39.44
CA PHE A 21 -14.74 -56.64 -38.49
C PHE A 21 -13.43 -57.39 -38.82
N LEU A 22 -12.59 -57.61 -37.80
CA LEU A 22 -11.69 -58.78 -37.69
C LEU A 22 -11.62 -59.21 -36.22
N ASN A 23 -12.08 -60.44 -35.94
CA ASN A 23 -11.82 -61.21 -34.73
C ASN A 23 -10.41 -61.82 -34.82
N GLY A 24 -9.66 -61.81 -33.71
CA GLY A 24 -8.40 -62.53 -33.58
C GLY A 24 -7.78 -62.34 -32.21
N ASP A 25 -7.77 -63.41 -31.41
CA ASP A 25 -7.14 -63.51 -30.10
C ASP A 25 -5.70 -63.01 -30.09
N SER A 26 -5.34 -62.20 -29.09
CA SER A 26 -4.07 -62.33 -28.36
C SER A 26 -4.07 -61.40 -27.15
N THR A 27 -4.12 -62.05 -25.99
CA THR A 27 -3.64 -61.55 -24.72
C THR A 27 -2.25 -60.92 -24.85
N MET A 28 -1.97 -59.89 -24.04
CA MET A 28 -0.71 -59.15 -23.91
C MET A 28 -0.56 -57.82 -24.68
N PHE A 29 -1.55 -56.92 -24.64
CA PHE A 29 -1.27 -55.47 -24.69
C PHE A 29 -2.04 -54.69 -23.61
N THR A 30 -2.13 -55.31 -22.43
CA THR A 30 -2.37 -54.62 -21.16
C THR A 30 -1.12 -53.81 -20.82
N ARG A 31 -1.03 -52.57 -21.32
CA ARG A 31 -0.31 -51.40 -20.77
C ARG A 31 -0.01 -50.42 -21.91
N ILE A 32 -0.13 -49.12 -21.61
CA ILE A 32 0.34 -47.97 -22.41
C ILE A 32 -0.65 -47.41 -23.46
N VAL A 33 -1.84 -46.90 -23.06
CA VAL A 33 -2.45 -45.66 -23.66
C VAL A 33 -3.45 -44.99 -22.68
N ALA A 34 -3.06 -44.76 -21.42
CA ALA A 34 -3.95 -44.13 -20.43
C ALA A 34 -3.24 -43.20 -19.43
N VAL A 35 -2.33 -42.32 -19.89
CA VAL A 35 -1.66 -41.33 -19.00
C VAL A 35 -1.35 -40.00 -19.71
N LEU A 36 -2.28 -39.40 -20.47
CA LEU A 36 -2.02 -38.09 -21.09
C LEU A 36 -3.18 -37.09 -21.03
N ILE A 37 -4.09 -37.17 -20.05
CA ILE A 37 -5.07 -36.10 -19.77
C ILE A 37 -5.34 -36.00 -18.26
N THR A 38 -4.34 -35.59 -17.47
CA THR A 38 -4.55 -35.22 -16.05
C THR A 38 -3.49 -34.24 -15.57
N GLY A 39 -3.41 -33.06 -16.21
CA GLY A 39 -2.48 -32.01 -15.77
C GLY A 39 -2.77 -30.60 -16.23
N ALA A 40 -3.92 -30.34 -16.87
CA ALA A 40 -4.22 -29.04 -17.47
C ALA A 40 -5.47 -28.35 -16.88
N LEU A 41 -5.80 -28.60 -15.61
CA LEU A 41 -7.00 -28.02 -14.98
C LEU A 41 -6.80 -27.56 -13.53
N TRP A 42 -5.63 -27.00 -13.21
CA TRP A 42 -5.43 -26.16 -12.01
C TRP A 42 -4.63 -24.89 -12.34
N ALA A 43 -4.81 -24.35 -13.54
CA ALA A 43 -4.68 -22.90 -13.68
C ALA A 43 -5.94 -22.31 -13.02
N ALA A 44 -5.86 -22.09 -11.71
CA ALA A 44 -6.85 -21.26 -11.02
C ALA A 44 -7.07 -20.02 -11.88
N PRO A 45 -8.32 -19.55 -12.07
CA PRO A 45 -8.53 -18.31 -12.77
C PRO A 45 -7.66 -17.28 -12.06
N ALA A 46 -6.83 -16.56 -12.81
CA ALA A 46 -6.27 -15.30 -12.37
C ALA A 46 -7.45 -14.32 -12.21
N PHE A 47 -8.33 -14.60 -11.24
CA PHE A 47 -9.19 -13.62 -10.64
C PHE A 47 -8.29 -12.45 -10.34
N ALA A 48 -8.60 -11.30 -10.93
CA ALA A 48 -7.90 -10.05 -10.75
C ALA A 48 -7.42 -9.93 -9.29
N GLN A 49 -6.19 -10.33 -9.03
CA GLN A 49 -5.59 -10.21 -7.72
C GLN A 49 -5.50 -8.71 -7.52
N LYS A 50 -6.28 -8.19 -6.57
CA LYS A 50 -6.15 -6.80 -6.14
C LYS A 50 -4.68 -6.61 -5.88
N LYS A 51 -4.03 -5.74 -6.66
CA LYS A 51 -2.61 -5.46 -6.50
C LYS A 51 -2.39 -5.17 -5.01
N PRO A 52 -1.42 -5.82 -4.37
CA PRO A 52 -1.14 -5.55 -2.98
C PRO A 52 -0.86 -4.06 -2.85
N GLU A 53 -1.64 -3.38 -2.03
CA GLU A 53 -1.59 -1.93 -1.88
C GLU A 53 -0.99 -1.64 -0.51
N LEU A 54 0.25 -1.15 -0.51
CA LEU A 54 0.88 -0.65 0.71
C LEU A 54 0.29 0.72 1.01
N THR A 55 -0.63 0.79 1.97
CA THR A 55 -1.22 2.07 2.40
C THR A 55 -0.54 2.57 3.67
N ASN A 56 -0.16 3.85 3.68
CA ASN A 56 0.28 4.58 4.88
C ASN A 56 1.47 3.94 5.64
N PHE A 57 2.45 3.40 4.91
CA PHE A 57 3.69 2.97 5.55
C PHE A 57 4.54 4.18 5.95
N ALA A 58 5.13 4.12 7.14
CA ALA A 58 5.84 5.24 7.77
C ALA A 58 7.29 5.36 7.26
N PHE A 59 7.47 5.63 5.97
CA PHE A 59 8.80 5.86 5.36
C PHE A 59 9.47 7.15 5.81
N TRP A 60 8.70 8.08 6.36
CA TRP A 60 9.12 9.46 6.55
C TRP A 60 9.56 9.72 7.97
N THR A 61 10.31 10.79 8.18
CA THR A 61 10.78 11.19 9.52
C THR A 61 10.44 12.65 9.80
N THR A 62 9.96 12.94 11.01
CA THR A 62 9.84 14.32 11.50
C THR A 62 10.73 14.54 12.71
N PRO A 63 11.01 15.80 13.08
CA PRO A 63 11.60 16.10 14.37
C PRO A 63 10.80 15.40 15.48
N LYS A 64 11.45 14.53 16.26
CA LYS A 64 10.88 13.69 17.34
C LYS A 64 10.07 12.45 16.92
N THR A 65 9.93 12.13 15.63
CA THR A 65 9.23 10.91 15.20
C THR A 65 9.99 10.25 14.05
N PRO A 66 10.80 9.19 14.33
CA PRO A 66 11.62 8.53 13.32
C PRO A 66 10.80 7.72 12.30
N HIS A 67 9.53 7.44 12.58
CA HIS A 67 8.62 6.69 11.72
C HIS A 67 7.29 7.44 11.61
N ALA A 68 7.32 8.54 10.88
CA ALA A 68 6.20 9.41 10.66
C ALA A 68 5.35 8.96 9.46
N GLN A 69 4.05 9.27 9.55
CA GLN A 69 3.12 9.13 8.43
C GLN A 69 3.46 10.14 7.32
N ALA A 70 2.91 9.89 6.12
CA ALA A 70 3.08 10.80 4.99
C ALA A 70 2.61 12.22 5.33
N PHE A 71 3.46 13.21 5.02
CA PHE A 71 3.19 14.63 5.31
C PHE A 71 2.10 15.20 4.40
N VAL A 72 2.01 14.67 3.19
CA VAL A 72 0.99 15.02 2.20
C VAL A 72 0.38 13.74 1.61
N PRO A 73 -0.91 13.76 1.24
CA PRO A 73 -1.56 12.61 0.63
C PRO A 73 -0.82 12.12 -0.61
N GLY A 74 -0.75 10.80 -0.80
CA GLY A 74 -0.14 10.17 -1.96
C GLY A 74 1.39 10.22 -2.03
N LEU A 75 2.08 10.85 -1.07
CA LEU A 75 3.55 11.01 -1.09
C LEU A 75 4.30 9.69 -1.27
N GLN A 76 3.77 8.60 -0.71
CA GLN A 76 4.36 7.27 -0.83
C GLN A 76 4.50 6.80 -2.29
N ALA A 77 3.63 7.25 -3.20
CA ALA A 77 3.70 6.90 -4.61
C ALA A 77 4.93 7.48 -5.31
N ALA A 78 5.56 8.52 -4.75
CA ALA A 78 6.80 9.07 -5.28
C ALA A 78 7.98 8.08 -5.23
N LEU A 79 7.92 7.07 -4.35
CA LEU A 79 8.95 6.05 -4.24
C LEU A 79 8.87 5.00 -5.36
N GLU A 80 7.78 5.00 -6.13
CA GLU A 80 7.56 4.09 -7.28
C GLU A 80 7.89 2.62 -6.92
N LEU A 81 7.45 2.19 -5.72
CA LEU A 81 7.72 0.84 -5.21
C LEU A 81 7.22 -0.21 -6.18
N THR A 82 8.05 -1.19 -6.48
CA THR A 82 7.63 -2.31 -7.32
C THR A 82 6.60 -3.18 -6.59
N PRO A 83 5.73 -3.93 -7.30
CA PRO A 83 4.81 -4.87 -6.67
C PRO A 83 5.53 -5.87 -5.74
N GLU A 84 6.70 -6.36 -6.15
CA GLU A 84 7.52 -7.26 -5.33
C GLU A 84 8.04 -6.59 -4.06
N GLN A 85 8.46 -5.32 -4.12
CA GLN A 85 8.86 -4.58 -2.93
C GLN A 85 7.67 -4.39 -1.99
N ILE A 86 6.50 -4.04 -2.53
CA ILE A 86 5.27 -3.89 -1.74
C ILE A 86 4.92 -5.19 -1.02
N GLU A 87 4.94 -6.33 -1.71
CA GLU A 87 4.68 -7.65 -1.11
C GLU A 87 5.67 -7.97 0.01
N LYS A 88 6.97 -7.72 -0.21
CA LYS A 88 8.00 -7.93 0.82
C LYS A 88 7.78 -7.04 2.04
N ILE A 89 7.38 -5.79 1.85
CA ILE A 89 7.11 -4.87 2.97
C ILE A 89 5.87 -5.33 3.75
N ILE A 90 4.80 -5.71 3.07
CA ILE A 90 3.59 -6.24 3.73
C ILE A 90 3.91 -7.53 4.49
N ALA A 91 4.70 -8.43 3.90
CA ALA A 91 5.16 -9.64 4.58
C ALA A 91 5.99 -9.30 5.83
N ALA A 92 6.90 -8.33 5.75
CA ALA A 92 7.67 -7.86 6.89
C ALA A 92 6.76 -7.26 8.00
N GLN A 93 5.75 -6.48 7.65
CA GLN A 93 4.77 -5.96 8.61
C GLN A 93 4.01 -7.08 9.32
N ASN A 94 3.52 -8.07 8.57
CA ASN A 94 2.80 -9.24 9.09
C ASN A 94 3.68 -10.11 9.98
N ALA A 95 4.98 -10.23 9.67
CA ALA A 95 5.94 -10.98 10.46
C ALA A 95 6.36 -10.25 11.75
N THR A 96 6.11 -8.94 11.87
CA THR A 96 6.59 -8.11 12.98
C THR A 96 5.43 -7.45 13.74
N ILE A 97 5.10 -6.21 13.41
CA ILE A 97 4.12 -5.37 14.13
C ILE A 97 2.68 -5.88 14.03
N HIS A 98 2.36 -6.65 12.99
CA HIS A 98 1.07 -7.29 12.80
C HIS A 98 1.08 -8.78 13.12
N SER A 99 2.17 -9.29 13.71
CA SER A 99 2.19 -10.68 14.16
C SER A 99 1.17 -10.92 15.27
N PRO A 100 0.57 -12.12 15.35
CA PRO A 100 -0.40 -12.45 16.40
C PRO A 100 0.14 -12.24 17.81
N GLU A 101 1.45 -12.50 18.03
CA GLU A 101 2.10 -12.29 19.32
C GLU A 101 2.05 -10.81 19.72
N ILE A 102 2.45 -9.90 18.83
CA ILE A 102 2.49 -8.46 19.11
C ILE A 102 1.08 -7.87 19.28
N GLN A 103 0.12 -8.36 18.50
CA GLN A 103 -1.28 -7.94 18.59
C GLN A 103 -1.95 -8.40 19.89
N ALA A 104 -1.54 -9.55 20.45
CA ALA A 104 -2.07 -10.07 21.70
C ALA A 104 -1.52 -9.36 22.95
N LEU A 105 -0.42 -8.60 22.83
CA LEU A 105 0.15 -7.86 23.95
C LEU A 105 -0.83 -6.82 24.49
N LYS A 106 -0.84 -6.62 25.80
CA LYS A 106 -1.60 -5.54 26.44
C LYS A 106 -1.06 -4.17 26.03
N ARG A 107 -1.93 -3.17 26.01
CA ARG A 107 -1.63 -1.77 25.63
C ARG A 107 -2.36 -0.80 26.54
N LYS A 108 -1.91 0.46 26.49
CA LYS A 108 -2.54 1.54 27.24
C LYS A 108 -4.04 1.59 26.94
N GLY A 109 -4.86 1.54 27.99
CA GLY A 109 -6.32 1.49 27.90
C GLY A 109 -6.92 0.11 28.14
N ASP A 110 -6.12 -0.95 28.24
CA ASP A 110 -6.60 -2.26 28.67
C ASP A 110 -6.95 -2.25 30.17
N PRO A 111 -8.21 -2.58 30.55
CA PRO A 111 -8.67 -2.47 31.93
C PRO A 111 -8.03 -3.49 32.88
N THR A 112 -7.43 -4.55 32.34
CA THR A 112 -6.82 -5.65 33.11
C THR A 112 -5.30 -5.64 33.08
N ALA A 113 -4.66 -4.62 32.49
CA ALA A 113 -3.23 -4.63 32.28
C ALA A 113 -2.48 -4.02 33.48
N THR A 114 -1.47 -4.75 33.96
CA THR A 114 -0.53 -4.24 34.97
C THR A 114 0.51 -3.31 34.33
N ALA A 115 1.17 -2.47 35.13
CA ALA A 115 2.24 -1.59 34.65
C ALA A 115 3.38 -2.38 33.98
N ASP A 116 3.74 -3.54 34.52
CA ASP A 116 4.80 -4.40 33.99
C ASP A 116 4.41 -5.03 32.65
N GLU A 117 3.16 -5.46 32.48
CA GLU A 117 2.67 -5.98 31.20
C GLU A 117 2.62 -4.89 30.12
N LEU A 118 2.25 -3.67 30.50
CA LEU A 118 2.28 -2.52 29.60
C LEU A 118 3.71 -2.17 29.19
N ALA A 119 4.66 -2.17 30.14
CA ALA A 119 6.07 -1.90 29.87
C ALA A 119 6.69 -2.96 28.96
N LYS A 120 6.48 -4.25 29.26
CA LYS A 120 6.92 -5.37 28.41
C LYS A 120 6.28 -5.32 27.03
N GLY A 121 4.98 -5.01 26.98
CA GLY A 121 4.24 -4.88 25.74
C GLY A 121 4.74 -3.71 24.87
N ALA A 122 5.14 -2.60 25.50
CA ALA A 122 5.73 -1.46 24.80
C ALA A 122 7.13 -1.80 24.26
N ALA A 123 7.98 -2.44 25.07
CA ALA A 123 9.32 -2.85 24.68
C ALA A 123 9.32 -3.81 23.48
N LYS A 124 8.50 -4.88 23.52
CA LYS A 124 8.38 -5.84 22.40
C LYS A 124 7.88 -5.18 21.11
N ARG A 125 6.98 -4.21 21.20
CA ARG A 125 6.50 -3.44 20.03
C ARG A 125 7.60 -2.56 19.45
N ALA A 126 8.40 -1.91 20.30
CA ALA A 126 9.53 -1.11 19.86
C ALA A 126 10.57 -1.99 19.13
N GLU A 127 10.94 -3.13 19.72
CA GLU A 127 11.84 -4.11 19.09
C GLU A 127 11.31 -4.61 17.74
N SER A 128 10.01 -4.95 17.67
CA SER A 128 9.37 -5.38 16.42
C SER A 128 9.34 -4.29 15.36
N ALA A 129 9.15 -3.03 15.77
CA ALA A 129 9.21 -1.89 14.87
C ALA A 129 10.65 -1.69 14.34
N GLU A 130 11.66 -1.71 15.21
CA GLU A 130 13.06 -1.62 14.79
C GLU A 130 13.43 -2.72 13.78
N LYS A 131 13.00 -3.96 14.05
CA LYS A 131 13.19 -5.07 13.11
C LYS A 131 12.49 -4.81 11.77
N LEU A 132 11.23 -4.35 11.79
CA LEU A 132 10.50 -4.01 10.56
C LEU A 132 11.25 -2.99 9.72
N PHE A 133 11.72 -1.89 10.32
CA PHE A 133 12.40 -0.83 9.57
C PHE A 133 13.77 -1.28 9.05
N LYS A 134 14.47 -2.16 9.77
CA LYS A 134 15.69 -2.79 9.25
C LYS A 134 15.42 -3.69 8.04
N ASP A 135 14.36 -4.50 8.09
CA ASP A 135 13.95 -5.35 6.97
C ASP A 135 13.55 -4.50 5.76
N VAL A 136 12.81 -3.40 5.99
CA VAL A 136 12.41 -2.45 4.94
C VAL A 136 13.60 -1.71 4.34
N ASP A 137 14.59 -1.31 5.13
CA ASP A 137 15.84 -0.72 4.60
C ASP A 137 16.54 -1.66 3.59
N GLY A 138 16.50 -2.97 3.85
CA GLY A 138 17.03 -3.99 2.94
C GLY A 138 16.20 -4.23 1.68
N ILE A 139 14.93 -3.81 1.65
CA ILE A 139 14.02 -3.95 0.50
C ILE A 139 14.15 -2.74 -0.45
N LEU A 140 14.41 -1.56 0.09
CA LEU A 140 14.49 -0.31 -0.68
C LEU A 140 15.80 -0.23 -1.48
N THR A 141 15.71 0.34 -2.69
CA THR A 141 16.89 0.63 -3.51
C THR A 141 17.67 1.82 -2.94
N LYS A 142 18.94 1.97 -3.34
CA LYS A 142 19.76 3.12 -2.97
C LYS A 142 19.09 4.45 -3.36
N ASP A 143 18.51 4.51 -4.56
CA ASP A 143 17.88 5.73 -5.08
C ASP A 143 16.59 6.07 -4.32
N GLN A 144 15.79 5.06 -3.94
CA GLN A 144 14.61 5.26 -3.10
C GLN A 144 15.00 5.80 -1.71
N LYS A 145 16.07 5.28 -1.11
CA LYS A 145 16.58 5.75 0.18
C LYS A 145 17.10 7.19 0.11
N ALA A 146 17.86 7.52 -0.94
CA ALA A 146 18.32 8.89 -1.20
C ALA A 146 17.14 9.86 -1.44
N LEU A 147 16.07 9.40 -2.12
CA LEU A 147 14.87 10.20 -2.31
C LEU A 147 14.14 10.47 -0.97
N ILE A 148 14.02 9.46 -0.10
CA ILE A 148 13.44 9.62 1.24
C ILE A 148 14.23 10.65 2.05
N GLU A 149 15.56 10.54 2.08
CA GLU A 149 16.44 11.49 2.77
C GLU A 149 16.22 12.93 2.27
N LYS A 150 16.26 13.14 0.94
CA LYS A 150 16.03 14.45 0.33
C LYS A 150 14.66 15.04 0.64
N MET A 151 13.62 14.20 0.72
CA MET A 151 12.28 14.62 1.12
C MET A 151 12.20 15.01 2.59
N ASN A 152 12.78 14.20 3.49
CA ASN A 152 12.82 14.47 4.92
C ASN A 152 13.57 15.79 5.20
N GLU A 153 14.74 16.00 4.59
CA GLU A 153 15.49 17.26 4.71
C GLU A 153 14.69 18.47 4.21
N SER A 154 13.99 18.31 3.09
CA SER A 154 13.19 19.39 2.52
C SER A 154 11.98 19.72 3.38
N TYR A 155 11.36 18.71 4.00
CA TYR A 155 10.29 18.89 4.96
C TYR A 155 10.79 19.58 6.24
N GLU A 156 11.93 19.15 6.78
CA GLU A 156 12.54 19.77 7.96
C GLU A 156 12.89 21.24 7.73
N LYS A 157 13.45 21.57 6.55
CA LYS A 157 13.70 22.98 6.16
C LYS A 157 12.40 23.79 6.15
N VAL A 158 11.32 23.24 5.59
CA VAL A 158 10.01 23.92 5.59
C VAL A 158 9.46 24.08 7.01
N LEU A 159 9.61 23.09 7.88
CA LEU A 159 9.22 23.21 9.30
C LEU A 159 9.96 24.35 9.99
N GLY A 160 11.27 24.50 9.74
CA GLY A 160 12.07 25.61 10.26
C GLY A 160 11.64 26.97 9.69
N GLU A 161 11.61 27.09 8.36
CA GLU A 161 11.21 28.31 7.64
C GLU A 161 9.83 28.82 8.08
N VAL A 162 8.83 27.93 8.14
CA VAL A 162 7.46 28.27 8.56
C VAL A 162 7.37 28.49 10.06
N GLY A 163 8.11 27.72 10.87
CA GLY A 163 8.15 27.89 12.31
C GLY A 163 8.63 29.30 12.72
N GLU A 164 9.69 29.80 12.07
CA GLU A 164 10.19 31.16 12.29
C GLU A 164 9.15 32.22 11.88
N GLN A 165 8.51 32.06 10.72
CA GLN A 165 7.49 33.00 10.23
C GLN A 165 6.27 33.09 11.17
N PHE A 166 5.90 31.99 11.82
CA PHE A 166 4.71 31.91 12.68
C PHE A 166 4.99 32.16 14.16
N GLN A 167 6.25 32.26 14.59
CA GLN A 167 6.60 32.44 16.00
C GLN A 167 5.90 33.64 16.63
N ALA A 168 5.91 34.80 15.96
CA ALA A 168 5.24 36.01 16.44
C ALA A 168 3.71 35.84 16.53
N LYS A 169 3.10 35.14 15.56
CA LYS A 169 1.65 34.85 15.55
C LYS A 169 1.24 33.97 16.73
N PHE A 170 2.04 32.95 17.06
CA PHE A 170 1.79 32.11 18.23
C PHE A 170 1.91 32.86 19.55
N VAL A 171 2.85 33.79 19.66
CA VAL A 171 2.97 34.65 20.85
C VAL A 171 1.76 35.58 20.97
N ALA A 172 1.32 36.19 19.87
CA ALA A 172 0.18 37.10 19.86
C ALA A 172 -1.14 36.40 20.23
N ALA A 173 -1.38 35.18 19.73
CA ALA A 173 -2.59 34.40 20.02
C ALA A 173 -2.58 33.73 21.41
N LYS A 174 -1.53 33.92 22.23
CA LYS A 174 -1.40 33.25 23.53
C LYS A 174 -2.50 33.70 24.49
N GLY A 175 -3.22 32.73 25.05
CA GLY A 175 -4.35 32.98 25.95
C GLY A 175 -5.70 33.10 25.24
N ASN A 176 -5.73 33.14 23.90
CA ASN A 176 -6.95 33.08 23.11
C ASN A 176 -7.04 31.74 22.38
N ALA A 177 -7.98 30.87 22.78
CA ALA A 177 -8.09 29.52 22.22
C ALA A 177 -8.51 29.50 20.73
N GLU A 178 -9.38 30.43 20.31
CA GLU A 178 -9.88 30.50 18.94
C GLU A 178 -8.79 31.00 17.99
N GLU A 179 -8.10 32.08 18.36
CA GLU A 179 -6.95 32.59 17.59
C GLU A 179 -5.82 31.55 17.56
N MET A 180 -5.54 30.87 18.67
CA MET A 180 -4.55 29.81 18.70
C MET A 180 -4.90 28.66 17.75
N ALA A 181 -6.18 28.28 17.67
CA ALA A 181 -6.64 27.26 16.73
C ALA A 181 -6.49 27.73 15.26
N ALA A 182 -6.83 28.98 14.98
CA ALA A 182 -6.66 29.58 13.65
C ALA A 182 -5.18 29.61 13.23
N VAL A 183 -4.28 30.08 14.10
CA VAL A 183 -2.83 30.12 13.83
C VAL A 183 -2.27 28.71 13.61
N ARG A 184 -2.70 27.71 14.39
CA ARG A 184 -2.29 26.31 14.18
C ARG A 184 -2.73 25.75 12.83
N LYS A 185 -3.95 26.07 12.40
CA LYS A 185 -4.48 25.66 11.10
C LYS A 185 -3.66 26.30 9.98
N GLU A 186 -3.49 27.62 10.02
CA GLU A 186 -2.73 28.38 9.03
C GLU A 186 -1.26 27.90 8.95
N HIS A 187 -0.64 27.64 10.11
CA HIS A 187 0.71 27.07 10.17
C HIS A 187 0.80 25.70 9.49
N GLY A 188 -0.19 24.82 9.73
CA GLY A 188 -0.25 23.51 9.08
C GLY A 188 -0.43 23.62 7.55
N GLU A 189 -1.30 24.52 7.09
CA GLU A 189 -1.51 24.80 5.67
C GLU A 189 -0.23 25.36 5.01
N ALA A 190 0.47 26.29 5.68
CA ALA A 190 1.72 26.86 5.22
C ALA A 190 2.85 25.81 5.11
N ILE A 191 2.93 24.86 6.04
CA ILE A 191 3.87 23.72 5.94
C ILE A 191 3.56 22.88 4.71
N VAL A 192 2.29 22.51 4.50
CA VAL A 192 1.88 21.68 3.35
C VAL A 192 2.17 22.41 2.03
N GLU A 193 1.85 23.70 1.94
CA GLU A 193 2.13 24.51 0.75
C GLU A 193 3.63 24.64 0.49
N GLY A 194 4.41 24.97 1.53
CA GLY A 194 5.87 25.07 1.45
C GLY A 194 6.50 23.77 0.99
N PHE A 195 6.07 22.64 1.55
CA PHE A 195 6.59 21.33 1.18
C PHE A 195 6.21 20.94 -0.26
N ASN A 196 4.95 21.17 -0.68
CA ASN A 196 4.53 20.93 -2.05
C ASN A 196 5.36 21.72 -3.06
N LYS A 197 5.71 22.98 -2.76
CA LYS A 197 6.63 23.78 -3.59
C LYS A 197 8.00 23.11 -3.70
N LYS A 198 8.59 22.65 -2.59
CA LYS A 198 9.89 21.93 -2.62
C LYS A 198 9.79 20.61 -3.40
N LEU A 199 8.70 19.85 -3.26
CA LEU A 199 8.46 18.61 -4.00
C LEU A 199 8.52 18.80 -5.52
N THR A 200 8.05 19.95 -6.04
CA THR A 200 8.12 20.21 -7.48
C THR A 200 9.56 20.24 -8.03
N ASN A 201 10.56 20.52 -7.19
CA ASN A 201 11.97 20.55 -7.58
C ASN A 201 12.69 19.22 -7.28
N ILE A 202 12.06 18.33 -6.52
CA ILE A 202 12.62 17.04 -6.10
C ILE A 202 12.14 15.92 -7.01
N LEU A 203 10.84 15.94 -7.33
CA LEU A 203 10.17 14.88 -8.06
C LEU A 203 10.32 15.03 -9.57
N SER A 204 10.49 13.91 -10.26
CA SER A 204 10.31 13.84 -11.71
C SER A 204 8.84 14.10 -12.08
N THR A 205 8.56 14.40 -13.35
CA THR A 205 7.19 14.56 -13.84
C THR A 205 6.34 13.31 -13.61
N ALA A 206 6.91 12.12 -13.82
CA ALA A 206 6.23 10.84 -13.59
C ALA A 206 5.86 10.66 -12.11
N GLN A 207 6.81 10.95 -11.20
CA GLN A 207 6.59 10.85 -9.76
C GLN A 207 5.52 11.84 -9.27
N LYS A 208 5.50 13.08 -9.80
CA LYS A 208 4.44 14.05 -9.47
C LYS A 208 3.06 13.52 -9.84
N GLN A 209 2.91 13.00 -11.05
CA GLN A 209 1.65 12.43 -11.51
C GLN A 209 1.23 11.21 -10.66
N ALA A 210 2.20 10.39 -10.22
CA ALA A 210 1.94 9.27 -9.32
C ALA A 210 1.42 9.74 -7.96
N VAL A 211 2.04 10.77 -7.37
CA VAL A 211 1.61 11.39 -6.10
C VAL A 211 0.21 11.99 -6.22
N GLU A 212 -0.07 12.75 -7.29
CA GLU A 212 -1.40 13.36 -7.51
C GLU A 212 -2.50 12.30 -7.63
N LYS A 213 -2.28 11.25 -8.45
CA LYS A 213 -3.23 10.15 -8.59
C LYS A 213 -3.46 9.42 -7.27
N ALA A 214 -2.39 9.14 -6.51
CA ALA A 214 -2.51 8.49 -5.21
C ALA A 214 -3.25 9.37 -4.19
N ALA A 215 -2.99 10.68 -4.19
CA ALA A 215 -3.68 11.64 -3.34
C ALA A 215 -5.18 11.69 -3.63
N GLU A 216 -5.59 11.63 -4.89
CA GLU A 216 -7.02 11.55 -5.27
C GLU A 216 -7.68 10.26 -4.80
N ILE A 217 -7.00 9.12 -4.95
CA ILE A 217 -7.49 7.82 -4.48
C ILE A 217 -7.65 7.84 -2.95
N GLU A 218 -6.67 8.36 -2.22
CA GLU A 218 -6.74 8.48 -0.76
C GLU A 218 -7.88 9.41 -0.31
N LYS A 219 -8.08 10.54 -0.99
CA LYS A 219 -9.22 11.44 -0.72
C LYS A 219 -10.56 10.74 -0.93
N LYS A 220 -10.71 9.97 -2.00
CA LYS A 220 -11.92 9.18 -2.27
C LYS A 220 -12.15 8.14 -1.17
N ARG A 221 -11.12 7.36 -0.82
CA ARG A 221 -11.18 6.38 0.28
C ARG A 221 -11.56 7.03 1.62
N ALA A 222 -11.01 8.22 1.92
CA ALA A 222 -11.33 8.95 3.14
C ALA A 222 -12.78 9.48 3.17
N ALA A 223 -13.34 9.88 2.03
CA ALA A 223 -14.75 10.25 1.92
C ALA A 223 -15.66 9.03 2.14
N GLU A 224 -15.38 7.92 1.45
CA GLU A 224 -16.13 6.66 1.60
C GLU A 224 -16.07 6.09 3.03
N ALA A 225 -14.96 6.31 3.75
CA ALA A 225 -14.82 5.89 5.14
C ALA A 225 -15.62 6.77 6.11
N LYS A 226 -15.87 8.04 5.79
CA LYS A 226 -16.73 8.94 6.60
C LYS A 226 -18.20 8.60 6.47
N ASP A 227 -18.61 8.05 5.33
CA ASP A 227 -20.00 7.68 5.04
C ASP A 227 -20.39 6.32 5.64
N LYS A 228 -19.44 5.54 6.16
CA LYS A 228 -19.74 4.30 6.88
C LYS A 228 -20.11 4.61 8.34
N PRO A 229 -21.26 4.12 8.86
CA PRO A 229 -21.62 4.32 10.24
C PRO A 229 -20.54 3.72 11.15
N LYS A 230 -20.09 4.49 12.15
CA LYS A 230 -19.17 3.98 13.18
C LYS A 230 -19.82 2.75 13.83
N PRO A 231 -19.11 1.61 13.94
CA PRO A 231 -19.62 0.49 14.74
C PRO A 231 -19.90 1.01 16.15
N GLY A 232 -21.12 0.78 16.63
CA GLY A 232 -21.55 1.18 17.96
C GLY A 232 -20.56 0.67 19.01
N LYS A 233 -20.14 1.58 19.89
CA LYS A 233 -19.36 1.22 21.08
C LYS A 233 -20.18 0.36 22.02
#